data_AF-A0A973SB02-F1
#
_entry.id   AF-A0A973SB02-F1
#
_cell.length_a   1.000
_cell.length_b   1.000
_cell.length_c   1.000
_cell.angle_alpha   90.00
_cell.angle_beta   90.00
_cell.angle_gamma   90.00
#
_symmetry.space_group_name_H-M   'P 1'
#
loop_
_entity.id
_entity.type
_entity.pdbx_description
1 polymer ?
#
loop_
_entity_poly.entity_id
_entity_poly.type
_entity_poly.pdbx_seq_one_letter_code
_entity_poly.pdbx_strand_id
1 'polypeptide(L)'
;MKRIPLLLPVVALSACATPAQMHSEAQLNDVALGCGLALGELIQDEAEKKLLITVRQDPTPQQRACVAQWAKRNGLRAVFVNMQFPS
;
A
#
# COMPACT_ATOMS: atom_id res chain seq x y z
N MET A 1 -45.74 -0.50 -36.31
CA MET A 1 -44.74 -1.11 -35.40
C MET A 1 -43.62 -0.09 -35.16
N LYS A 2 -43.62 0.59 -34.00
CA LYS A 2 -42.70 1.70 -33.69
C LYS A 2 -41.48 1.15 -32.93
N ARG A 3 -40.29 1.24 -33.52
CA ARG A 3 -39.02 0.81 -32.91
C ARG A 3 -38.59 1.89 -31.90
N ILE A 4 -38.60 1.54 -30.61
CA ILE A 4 -38.10 2.40 -29.53
C ILE A 4 -36.59 2.10 -29.38
N PRO A 5 -35.69 3.08 -29.53
CA PRO A 5 -34.27 2.85 -29.31
C PRO A 5 -34.01 2.86 -27.80
N LEU A 6 -33.47 1.77 -27.29
CA LEU A 6 -33.03 1.62 -25.91
C LEU A 6 -31.70 2.38 -25.75
N LEU A 7 -31.75 3.60 -25.24
CA LEU A 7 -30.56 4.37 -24.86
C LEU A 7 -30.01 3.79 -23.55
N LEU A 8 -29.01 2.90 -23.63
CA LEU A 8 -28.23 2.49 -22.47
C LEU A 8 -27.37 3.68 -21.99
N PRO A 9 -27.46 4.08 -20.71
CA PRO A 9 -26.56 5.08 -20.16
C PRO A 9 -25.20 4.41 -19.95
N VAL A 10 -24.22 4.78 -20.77
CA VAL A 10 -22.82 4.43 -20.53
C VAL A 10 -22.35 5.31 -19.36
N VAL A 11 -22.50 4.80 -18.14
CA VAL A 11 -21.89 5.42 -16.96
C VAL A 11 -20.38 5.17 -17.07
N ALA A 12 -19.67 6.13 -17.68
CA ALA A 12 -18.23 6.14 -17.72
C ALA A 12 -17.71 6.32 -16.28
N LEU A 13 -17.35 5.22 -15.62
CA LEU A 13 -16.55 5.27 -14.39
C LEU A 13 -15.16 5.79 -14.78
N SER A 14 -15.00 7.11 -14.81
CA SER A 14 -13.70 7.73 -14.64
C SER A 14 -13.24 7.40 -13.23
N ALA A 15 -12.53 6.28 -13.07
CA ALA A 15 -11.76 6.01 -11.87
C ALA A 15 -10.78 7.17 -11.73
N CYS A 16 -11.05 8.10 -10.81
CA CYS A 16 -10.10 9.11 -10.40
C CYS A 16 -8.85 8.34 -9.96
N ALA A 17 -7.81 8.39 -10.77
CA ALA A 17 -6.50 7.90 -10.38
C ALA A 17 -5.98 8.87 -9.33
N THR A 18 -6.43 8.69 -8.08
CA THR A 18 -5.94 9.48 -6.96
C THR A 18 -4.43 9.30 -6.93
N PRO A 19 -3.64 10.38 -7.06
CA PRO A 19 -2.19 10.26 -7.04
C PRO A 19 -1.78 9.54 -5.76
N ALA A 20 -0.81 8.63 -5.87
CA ALA A 20 -0.27 7.92 -4.71
C ALA A 20 0.26 8.97 -3.73
N GLN A 21 -0.47 9.16 -2.64
CA GLN A 21 -0.10 10.11 -1.60
C GLN A 21 1.00 9.49 -0.76
N MET A 22 1.98 10.33 -0.40
CA MET A 22 3.00 9.95 0.56
C MET A 22 2.38 9.93 1.95
N HIS A 23 2.63 8.86 2.68
CA HIS A 23 2.37 8.77 4.10
C HIS A 23 3.49 9.47 4.86
N SER A 24 3.12 10.16 5.94
CA SER A 24 4.13 10.77 6.81
C SER A 24 4.89 9.69 7.58
N GLU A 25 6.11 10.01 7.99
CA GLU A 25 6.93 9.11 8.81
C GLU A 25 6.21 8.71 10.10
N ALA A 26 5.51 9.64 10.74
CA ALA A 26 4.70 9.36 11.93
C ALA A 26 3.62 8.30 11.65
N GLN A 27 2.92 8.41 10.51
CA GLN A 27 1.90 7.43 10.12
C GLN A 27 2.51 6.06 9.83
N LEU A 28 3.66 6.01 9.15
CA LEU A 28 4.37 4.77 8.86
C LEU A 28 4.85 4.10 10.16
N ASN A 29 5.33 4.87 11.12
CA ASN A 29 5.76 4.40 12.44
C ASN A 29 4.58 3.83 13.25
N ASP A 30 3.42 4.49 13.25
CA ASP A 30 2.23 3.99 13.93
C ASP A 30 1.80 2.62 13.36
N VAL A 31 1.84 2.47 12.04
CA VAL A 31 1.53 1.21 11.36
C VAL A 31 2.58 0.14 11.67
N ALA A 32 3.87 0.51 11.70
CA ALA A 32 4.96 -0.40 12.04
C ALA A 32 4.73 -1.00 13.43
N LEU A 33 4.56 -0.13 14.44
CA LEU A 33 4.30 -0.54 15.81
C LEU A 33 3.03 -1.41 15.91
N GLY A 34 1.95 -1.02 15.23
CA GLY A 34 0.70 -1.78 15.19
C GLY A 34 0.85 -3.17 14.56
N CYS A 35 1.79 -3.35 13.62
CA CYS A 35 2.12 -4.64 13.03
C CYS A 35 3.19 -5.43 13.81
N GLY A 36 3.68 -4.91 14.94
CA GLY A 36 4.76 -5.52 15.73
C GLY A 36 6.15 -5.34 15.13
N LEU A 37 6.32 -4.31 14.30
CA LEU A 37 7.59 -3.83 13.74
C LEU A 37 8.16 -2.70 14.61
N ALA A 38 9.44 -2.39 14.44
CA ALA A 38 10.11 -1.25 15.07
C ALA A 38 9.98 0.02 14.22
N LEU A 39 10.28 1.16 14.85
CA LEU A 39 10.32 2.46 14.18
C LEU A 39 11.34 2.44 13.03
N GLY A 40 10.98 3.04 11.90
CA GLY A 40 11.82 3.07 10.70
C GLY A 40 11.88 1.75 9.91
N GLU A 41 11.23 0.67 10.36
CA GLU A 41 11.15 -0.58 9.57
C GLU A 41 10.14 -0.50 8.42
N LEU A 42 9.31 0.54 8.34
CA LEU A 42 8.40 0.84 7.22
C LEU A 42 8.77 2.16 6.57
N ILE A 43 9.01 2.12 5.26
CA ILE A 43 9.47 3.25 4.47
C ILE A 43 8.66 3.35 3.17
N GLN A 44 8.40 4.57 2.72
CA GLN A 44 7.87 4.83 1.38
C GLN A 44 8.91 5.66 0.61
N ASP A 45 9.25 5.21 -0.59
CA ASP A 45 10.20 5.91 -1.45
C ASP A 45 9.51 7.06 -2.19
N GLU A 46 10.10 8.25 -2.22
CA GLU A 46 9.53 9.41 -2.92
C GLU A 46 9.52 9.27 -4.43
N ALA A 47 10.53 8.61 -5.00
CA ALA A 47 10.60 8.30 -6.43
C ALA A 47 9.59 7.22 -6.81
N GLU A 48 9.33 6.27 -5.90
CA GLU A 48 8.40 5.16 -6.09
C GLU A 48 7.29 5.14 -5.02
N LYS A 49 6.44 6.18 -5.04
CA LYS A 49 5.38 6.44 -4.03
C LYS A 49 4.39 5.29 -3.82
N LYS A 50 4.34 4.28 -4.70
CA LYS A 50 3.47 3.12 -4.54
C LYS A 50 4.10 1.98 -3.75
N LEU A 51 5.39 2.06 -3.43
CA LEU A 51 6.10 1.02 -2.71
C LEU A 51 6.07 1.29 -1.20
N LEU A 52 5.63 0.28 -0.45
CA LEU A 52 5.78 0.24 0.99
C LEU A 52 6.87 -0.79 1.31
N ILE A 53 8.04 -0.29 1.68
CA ILE A 53 9.24 -1.10 1.90
C ILE A 53 9.30 -1.45 3.38
N THR A 54 9.33 -2.75 3.67
CA THR A 54 9.59 -3.28 5.00
C THR A 54 11.04 -3.70 5.10
N VAL A 55 11.79 -3.05 5.96
CA VAL A 55 13.20 -3.32 6.23
C VAL A 55 13.30 -4.08 7.54
N ARG A 56 13.40 -5.41 7.45
CA ARG A 56 13.50 -6.25 8.64
C ARG A 56 14.13 -7.59 8.30
N GLN A 57 14.98 -8.06 9.20
CA GLN A 57 15.46 -9.44 9.14
C GLN A 57 14.37 -10.41 9.61
N ASP A 58 14.05 -11.38 8.74
CA ASP A 58 13.13 -12.49 9.02
C ASP A 58 11.79 -12.09 9.70
N PRO A 59 11.01 -11.17 9.10
CA PRO A 59 9.70 -10.79 9.64
C PRO A 59 8.79 -12.02 9.73
N THR A 60 8.02 -12.15 10.80
CA THR A 60 7.09 -13.28 10.98
C THR A 60 6.00 -13.28 9.91
N PRO A 61 5.38 -14.42 9.60
CA PRO A 61 4.24 -14.47 8.68
C PRO A 61 3.11 -13.49 9.06
N GLN A 62 2.88 -13.30 10.36
CA GLN A 62 1.87 -12.38 10.90
C GLN A 62 2.24 -10.92 10.64
N GLN A 63 3.49 -10.52 10.88
CA GLN A 63 3.99 -9.19 10.55
C GLN A 63 3.84 -8.89 9.06
N ARG A 64 4.26 -9.84 8.19
CA ARG A 64 4.13 -9.69 6.74
C ARG A 64 2.68 -9.53 6.30
N ALA A 65 1.78 -10.36 6.84
CA ALA A 65 0.36 -10.28 6.52
C ALA A 65 -0.25 -8.94 6.95
N CYS A 66 0.10 -8.45 8.15
CA CYS A 66 -0.37 -7.15 8.66
C CYS A 66 0.01 -6.00 7.72
N VAL A 67 1.28 -5.90 7.36
CA VAL A 67 1.78 -4.86 6.44
C VAL A 67 1.15 -5.00 5.06
N ALA A 68 1.10 -6.22 4.50
CA ALA A 68 0.54 -6.45 3.17
C ALA A 68 -0.95 -6.06 3.09
N GLN A 69 -1.72 -6.34 4.14
CA GLN A 69 -3.12 -5.93 4.22
C GLN A 69 -3.26 -4.42 4.30
N TRP A 70 -2.44 -3.74 5.11
CA TRP A 70 -2.46 -2.29 5.20
C TRP A 70 -2.06 -1.64 3.87
N ALA A 71 -0.99 -2.13 3.23
CA ALA A 71 -0.55 -1.68 1.90
C ALA A 71 -1.68 -1.79 0.87
N LYS A 72 -2.34 -2.96 0.82
CA LYS A 72 -3.47 -3.20 -0.11
C LYS A 72 -4.61 -2.20 0.10
N ARG A 73 -4.98 -1.90 1.36
CA ARG A 73 -6.05 -0.94 1.67
C ARG A 73 -5.70 0.50 1.26
N ASN A 74 -4.41 0.83 1.21
CA ASN A 74 -3.92 2.16 0.83
C ASN A 74 -3.41 2.22 -0.62
N GLY A 75 -3.64 1.18 -1.43
CA GLY A 75 -3.23 1.16 -2.84
C GLY A 75 -1.72 1.07 -3.05
N LEU A 76 -1.00 0.54 -2.06
CA LEU A 76 0.46 0.35 -2.07
C LEU A 76 0.83 -1.10 -2.36
N ARG A 77 2.08 -1.32 -2.79
CA ARG A 77 2.71 -2.62 -2.97
C ARG A 77 3.70 -2.84 -1.84
N ALA A 78 3.46 -3.86 -1.02
CA ALA A 78 4.39 -4.24 0.05
C ALA A 78 5.60 -4.96 -0.52
N VAL A 79 6.80 -4.49 -0.17
CA VAL A 79 8.09 -5.08 -0.54
C VAL A 79 8.83 -5.41 0.74
N PHE A 80 9.26 -6.66 0.90
CA PHE A 80 9.98 -7.10 2.08
C PHE A 80 11.46 -7.28 1.74
N VAL A 81 12.31 -6.43 2.31
CA VAL A 81 13.76 -6.47 2.13
C VAL A 81 14.35 -7.13 3.36
N ASN A 82 14.94 -8.31 3.16
CA ASN A 82 15.69 -9.00 4.20
C ASN A 82 17.09 -8.38 4.25
N MET A 83 17.34 -7.53 5.26
CA MET A 83 18.67 -6.97 5.48
C MET A 83 19.42 -7.80 6.51
N GLN A 84 20.59 -8.31 6.14
CA GLN A 84 21.59 -8.74 7.11
C GLN A 84 22.43 -7.52 7.51
N PHE A 85 22.25 -7.02 8.73
CA PHE A 85 23.16 -6.03 9.29
C PHE A 85 24.41 -6.77 9.80
N PRO A 86 25.63 -6.37 9.36
CA PRO A 86 26.85 -6.89 9.96
C PRO A 86 26.89 -6.48 11.44
N SER A 87 27.11 -7.46 12.31
CA SER A 87 27.30 -7.30 13.76
C SER A 87 28.66 -6.71 14.10
#